data_AF-A0A0C1NBF4-F1
#
_entry.id   AF-A0A0C1NBF4-F1
#
_cell.length_a   1.000
_cell.length_b   1.000
_cell.length_c   1.000
_cell.angle_alpha   90.00
_cell.angle_beta   90.00
_cell.angle_gamma   90.00
#
_symmetry.space_group_name_H-M   'P 1'
#
loop_
_entity.id
_entity.type
_entity.pdbx_description
1 polymer ?
#
loop_
_entity_poly.entity_id
_entity_poly.type
_entity_poly.pdbx_seq_one_letter_code
_entity_poly.pdbx_strand_id
1 'polypeptide(L)'
;MTNLPTSAKNVALIIAQQAMWAMAKWADANLPSDCYFPEDCHATKKAKAEEQLNWCDNTILQKPPDNIFKPLRLLFDHVKLDKGQDKHHYWEAQAIENKDKYPIIPYPQFYPQNQKPGQDKLEGLKQQIKDEIEKLQLKLYDWENLSFLMMVLEKFGSYISFGEADDIALIDMVRVTAAVAAALAHNSASDNLSLIAGDLSGIQKFIYTISSDGALKSLRARSFYLELVTEEIVQQILDRLDLPR
;
A
#
# COMPACT_ATOMS: atom_id res chain seq x y z
N MET A 1 -2.29 18.96 29.92
CA MET A 1 -1.62 19.01 28.62
C MET A 1 -2.67 18.75 27.58
N THR A 2 -3.02 19.78 26.82
CA THR A 2 -4.08 19.77 25.81
C THR A 2 -3.64 18.89 24.65
N ASN A 3 -4.23 17.69 24.52
CA ASN A 3 -4.08 16.84 23.34
C ASN A 3 -4.57 17.65 22.13
N LEU A 4 -3.65 18.14 21.29
CA LEU A 4 -4.05 18.59 19.95
C LEU A 4 -4.75 17.42 19.26
N PRO A 5 -5.88 17.62 18.57
CA PRO A 5 -6.44 16.58 17.73
C PRO A 5 -5.37 16.17 16.72
N THR A 6 -4.93 14.92 16.79
CA THR A 6 -4.01 14.37 15.81
C THR A 6 -4.77 14.32 14.50
N SER A 7 -4.40 15.16 13.51
CA SER A 7 -5.00 15.13 12.17
C SER A 7 -4.97 13.69 11.63
N ALA A 8 -6.02 13.27 10.90
CA ALA A 8 -6.08 11.92 10.35
C ALA A 8 -4.87 11.60 9.47
N LYS A 9 -4.33 12.60 8.76
CA LYS A 9 -3.08 12.49 8.01
C LYS A 9 -1.89 12.10 8.89
N ASN A 10 -1.76 12.69 10.08
CA ASN A 10 -0.68 12.35 11.02
C ASN A 10 -0.87 10.94 11.59
N VAL A 11 -2.12 10.51 11.80
CA VAL A 11 -2.41 9.13 12.23
C VAL A 11 -2.02 8.11 11.15
N ALA A 12 -2.37 8.37 9.88
CA ALA A 12 -1.94 7.54 8.76
C ALA A 12 -0.40 7.54 8.59
N LEU A 13 0.24 8.69 8.80
CA LEU A 13 1.69 8.84 8.74
C LEU A 13 2.41 7.92 9.74
N ILE A 14 1.89 7.76 10.96
CA ILE A 14 2.45 6.84 11.96
C ILE A 14 2.53 5.41 11.40
N ILE A 15 1.46 4.92 10.76
CA ILE A 15 1.42 3.57 10.15
C ILE A 15 2.44 3.45 9.02
N ALA A 16 2.52 4.44 8.14
CA ALA A 16 3.49 4.46 7.03
C ALA A 16 4.94 4.48 7.54
N GLN A 17 5.25 5.29 8.55
CA GLN A 17 6.58 5.38 9.17
C GLN A 17 6.98 4.06 9.84
N GLN A 18 6.05 3.39 10.52
CA GLN A 18 6.30 2.08 11.14
C GLN A 18 6.58 1.00 10.10
N ALA A 19 5.82 0.98 9.00
CA ALA A 19 6.07 0.08 7.89
C ALA A 19 7.42 0.35 7.21
N MET A 20 7.74 1.63 6.97
CA MET A 20 9.04 2.06 6.42
C MET A 20 10.18 1.64 7.34
N TRP A 21 10.01 1.80 8.65
CA TRP A 21 10.99 1.35 9.64
C TRP A 21 11.19 -0.16 9.59
N ALA A 22 10.11 -0.94 9.62
CA ALA A 22 10.18 -2.40 9.57
C ALA A 22 10.85 -2.88 8.27
N MET A 23 10.48 -2.30 7.13
CA MET A 23 11.09 -2.63 5.83
C MET A 23 12.59 -2.27 5.79
N ALA A 24 12.97 -1.08 6.29
CA ALA A 24 14.37 -0.66 6.34
C ALA A 24 15.21 -1.53 7.27
N LYS A 25 14.68 -1.89 8.45
CA LYS A 25 15.37 -2.79 9.40
C LYS A 25 15.50 -4.20 8.86
N TRP A 26 14.46 -4.72 8.23
CA TRP A 26 14.53 -6.02 7.57
C TRP A 26 15.58 -6.04 6.45
N ALA A 27 15.70 -4.95 5.70
CA ALA A 27 16.71 -4.78 4.66
C ALA A 27 18.14 -4.50 5.17
N ASP A 28 18.33 -4.38 6.49
CA ASP A 28 19.61 -3.96 7.09
C ASP A 28 20.11 -2.61 6.52
N ALA A 29 19.17 -1.69 6.27
CA ALA A 29 19.44 -0.35 5.78
C ALA A 29 19.71 0.63 6.94
N ASN A 30 20.69 1.51 6.75
CA ASN A 30 20.97 2.57 7.71
C ASN A 30 20.02 3.75 7.52
N LEU A 31 19.03 3.88 8.42
CA LEU A 31 18.18 5.07 8.48
C LEU A 31 18.92 6.24 9.18
N PRO A 32 18.81 7.47 8.67
CA PRO A 32 19.31 8.68 9.33
C PRO A 32 18.71 8.88 10.72
N SER A 33 19.41 9.60 11.60
CA SER A 33 19.00 9.85 13.00
C SER A 33 17.64 10.54 13.13
N ASP A 34 17.25 11.32 12.12
CA ASP A 34 15.98 12.05 12.08
C ASP A 34 14.78 11.14 11.81
N CYS A 35 15.02 9.95 11.25
CA CYS A 35 14.00 8.93 11.07
C CYS A 35 13.90 8.13 12.36
N TYR A 36 12.82 8.33 13.13
CA TYR A 36 12.54 7.60 14.37
C TYR A 36 11.31 6.71 14.23
N PHE A 37 11.25 5.63 15.02
CA PHE A 37 10.06 4.80 15.12
C PHE A 37 8.98 5.55 15.91
N PRO A 38 7.81 5.86 15.31
CA PRO A 38 6.79 6.65 15.99
C PRO A 38 6.00 5.82 17.00
N GLU A 39 5.64 6.46 18.11
CA GLU A 39 4.74 5.87 19.10
C GLU A 39 3.30 5.83 18.60
N ASP A 40 2.52 4.88 19.12
CA ASP A 40 1.12 4.76 18.78
C ASP A 40 0.23 5.77 19.51
N CYS A 41 -0.64 6.41 18.75
CA CYS A 41 -1.79 7.14 19.30
C CYS A 41 -2.97 6.18 19.56
N HIS A 42 -4.04 6.68 20.18
CA HIS A 42 -5.22 5.85 20.46
C HIS A 42 -5.82 5.23 19.18
N ALA A 43 -5.89 6.00 18.09
CA ALA A 43 -6.48 5.53 16.83
C ALA A 43 -5.63 4.43 16.16
N THR A 44 -4.29 4.55 16.16
CA THR A 44 -3.44 3.48 15.62
C THR A 44 -3.52 2.22 16.46
N LYS A 45 -3.54 2.32 17.80
CA LYS A 45 -3.74 1.13 18.66
C LYS A 45 -5.05 0.41 18.35
N LYS A 46 -6.14 1.16 18.20
CA LYS A 46 -7.45 0.59 17.89
C LYS A 46 -7.43 -0.10 16.53
N ALA A 47 -6.95 0.59 15.48
CA ALA A 47 -6.84 -0.01 14.15
C ALA A 47 -6.00 -1.28 14.16
N LYS A 48 -4.82 -1.27 14.78
CA LYS A 48 -3.94 -2.44 14.85
C LYS A 48 -4.50 -3.62 15.65
N ALA A 49 -5.44 -3.36 16.55
CA ALA A 49 -6.10 -4.41 17.32
C ALA A 49 -7.19 -5.13 16.51
N GLU A 50 -7.61 -4.60 15.36
CA GLU A 50 -8.56 -5.26 14.45
C GLU A 50 -7.88 -6.47 13.80
N GLU A 51 -8.29 -7.67 14.19
CA GLU A 51 -7.71 -8.94 13.77
C GLU A 51 -7.67 -9.08 12.24
N GLN A 52 -8.69 -8.56 11.54
CA GLN A 52 -8.81 -8.62 10.08
C GLN A 52 -7.71 -7.85 9.35
N LEU A 53 -7.04 -6.89 10.01
CA LEU A 53 -5.97 -6.12 9.39
C LEU A 53 -4.62 -6.83 9.42
N ASN A 54 -4.47 -7.92 10.21
CA ASN A 54 -3.24 -8.71 10.31
C ASN A 54 -1.98 -7.90 10.61
N TRP A 55 -2.11 -6.73 11.25
CA TRP A 55 -0.98 -5.84 11.52
C TRP A 55 -0.12 -6.34 12.68
N CYS A 56 1.21 -6.25 12.55
CA CYS A 56 2.13 -6.68 13.60
C CYS A 56 2.21 -5.69 14.77
N ASP A 57 2.51 -6.19 15.96
CA ASP A 57 2.77 -5.33 17.11
C ASP A 57 4.06 -4.51 16.97
N ASN A 58 4.22 -3.47 17.79
CA ASN A 58 5.38 -2.59 17.70
C ASN A 58 6.71 -3.25 18.08
N THR A 59 6.71 -4.31 18.89
CA THR A 59 7.94 -5.02 19.25
C THR A 59 8.49 -5.77 18.04
N ILE A 60 7.61 -6.38 17.25
CA ILE A 60 7.92 -7.01 15.97
C ILE A 60 8.33 -5.95 14.94
N LEU A 61 7.59 -4.85 14.80
CA LEU A 61 7.91 -3.79 13.83
C LEU A 61 9.26 -3.11 14.10
N GLN A 62 9.62 -2.90 15.36
CA GLN A 62 10.91 -2.30 15.73
C GLN A 62 12.08 -3.23 15.44
N LYS A 63 11.86 -4.54 15.56
CA LYS A 63 12.89 -5.57 15.38
C LYS A 63 12.34 -6.74 14.56
N PRO A 64 12.12 -6.53 13.25
CA PRO A 64 11.49 -7.53 12.38
C PRO A 64 12.35 -8.79 12.30
N PRO A 65 11.77 -9.99 12.51
CA PRO A 65 12.49 -11.24 12.26
C PRO A 65 12.69 -11.45 10.76
N ASP A 66 13.69 -12.25 10.38
CA ASP A 66 14.08 -12.44 8.97
C ASP A 66 12.95 -12.96 8.07
N ASN A 67 12.02 -13.72 8.64
CA ASN A 67 10.91 -14.37 7.93
C ASN A 67 9.62 -13.54 7.90
N ILE A 68 9.63 -12.29 8.38
CA ILE A 68 8.41 -11.47 8.44
C ILE A 68 7.95 -11.02 7.06
N PHE A 69 8.87 -10.77 6.14
CA PHE A 69 8.57 -10.51 4.74
C PHE A 69 8.69 -11.81 3.96
N LYS A 70 7.69 -12.12 3.14
CA LYS A 70 7.60 -13.36 2.37
C LYS A 70 7.20 -13.04 0.93
N PRO A 71 7.46 -13.95 -0.03
CA PRO A 71 6.90 -13.81 -1.37
C PRO A 71 5.37 -13.80 -1.32
N LEU A 72 4.75 -12.90 -2.07
CA LEU A 72 3.30 -12.72 -2.05
C LEU A 72 2.59 -13.88 -2.74
N ARG A 73 1.78 -14.62 -1.99
CA ARG A 73 0.92 -15.69 -2.50
C ARG A 73 -0.18 -15.12 -3.40
N LEU A 74 -0.54 -15.88 -4.44
CA LEU A 74 -1.57 -15.47 -5.38
C LEU A 74 -2.96 -15.57 -4.75
N LEU A 75 -3.65 -14.44 -4.61
CA LEU A 75 -5.02 -14.36 -4.09
C LEU A 75 -5.99 -15.32 -4.80
N PHE A 76 -5.84 -15.51 -6.12
CA PHE A 76 -6.72 -16.37 -6.90
C PHE A 76 -6.63 -17.87 -6.56
N ASP A 77 -5.58 -18.31 -5.86
CA ASP A 77 -5.50 -19.69 -5.38
C ASP A 77 -6.53 -19.99 -4.27
N HIS A 78 -7.10 -18.95 -3.65
CA HIS A 78 -8.15 -19.09 -2.64
C HIS A 78 -9.54 -19.24 -3.27
N VAL A 79 -9.69 -19.02 -4.58
CA VAL A 79 -10.96 -19.16 -5.30
C VAL A 79 -11.23 -20.64 -5.58
N LYS A 80 -12.29 -21.17 -4.95
CA LYS A 80 -12.74 -22.55 -5.15
C LYS A 80 -13.64 -22.65 -6.38
N LEU A 81 -13.19 -23.37 -7.40
CA LEU A 81 -13.95 -23.66 -8.62
C LEU A 81 -14.45 -25.11 -8.64
N ASP A 82 -15.52 -25.38 -9.38
CA ASP A 82 -16.08 -26.73 -9.56
C ASP A 82 -15.05 -27.74 -10.13
N LYS A 83 -14.18 -27.26 -11.02
CA LYS A 83 -12.96 -27.96 -11.46
C LYS A 83 -11.76 -27.25 -10.85
N GLY A 84 -11.46 -27.58 -9.60
CA GLY A 84 -10.38 -26.99 -8.83
C GLY A 84 -8.97 -27.43 -9.29
N GLN A 85 -7.97 -26.84 -8.64
CA GLN A 85 -6.57 -27.13 -8.83
C GLN A 85 -5.84 -26.98 -7.47
N ASP A 86 -4.93 -27.90 -7.13
CA ASP A 86 -4.24 -27.92 -5.81
C ASP A 86 -2.87 -27.23 -5.83
N LYS A 87 -2.52 -26.57 -6.93
CA LYS A 87 -1.25 -25.85 -7.08
C LYS A 87 -1.36 -24.49 -6.41
N HIS A 88 -0.24 -24.09 -5.82
CA HIS A 88 -0.06 -22.76 -5.26
C HIS A 88 0.89 -21.95 -6.13
N HIS A 89 0.64 -20.65 -6.18
CA HIS A 89 1.37 -19.68 -6.94
C HIS A 89 1.77 -18.50 -6.06
N TYR A 90 2.85 -17.83 -6.45
CA TYR A 90 3.31 -16.61 -5.82
C TYR A 90 3.79 -15.60 -6.87
N TRP A 91 3.89 -14.34 -6.48
CA TRP A 91 4.54 -13.31 -7.25
C TRP A 91 6.02 -13.21 -6.88
N GLU A 92 6.89 -13.17 -7.88
CA GLU A 92 8.31 -12.88 -7.63
C GLU A 92 8.46 -11.49 -7.02
N ALA A 93 9.19 -11.42 -5.90
CA ALA A 93 9.54 -10.18 -5.24
C ALA A 93 10.35 -9.29 -6.18
N GLN A 94 9.82 -8.09 -6.46
CA GLN A 94 10.44 -7.11 -7.32
C GLN A 94 9.94 -5.70 -6.97
N ALA A 95 10.74 -4.69 -7.27
CA ALA A 95 10.30 -3.31 -7.15
C ALA A 95 9.45 -2.91 -8.37
N ILE A 96 8.48 -2.01 -8.17
CA ILE A 96 7.83 -1.33 -9.30
C ILE A 96 8.84 -0.36 -9.93
N GLU A 97 9.17 -0.62 -11.19
CA GLU A 97 10.09 0.20 -11.97
C GLU A 97 9.46 0.60 -13.29
N ASN A 98 9.64 1.86 -13.67
CA ASN A 98 9.29 2.32 -15.00
C ASN A 98 10.51 2.10 -15.92
N LYS A 99 10.56 0.98 -16.62
CA LYS A 99 11.65 0.69 -17.57
C LYS A 99 11.35 1.39 -18.91
N ASP A 100 12.36 2.07 -19.45
CA ASP A 100 12.22 3.04 -20.55
C ASP A 100 11.65 2.49 -21.87
N LYS A 101 11.57 1.17 -22.07
CA LYS A 101 11.18 0.59 -23.37
C LYS A 101 9.86 -0.16 -23.38
N TYR A 102 9.59 -1.01 -22.38
CA TYR A 102 8.33 -1.76 -22.25
C TYR A 102 8.05 -2.08 -20.77
N PRO A 103 6.79 -2.03 -20.33
CA PRO A 103 6.43 -2.48 -18.99
C PRO A 103 6.69 -3.99 -18.88
N ILE A 104 7.29 -4.41 -17.77
CA ILE A 104 7.38 -5.82 -17.42
C ILE A 104 6.01 -6.24 -16.90
N ILE A 105 5.39 -7.23 -17.54
CA ILE A 105 4.17 -7.85 -17.04
C ILE A 105 4.62 -8.97 -16.11
N PRO A 106 4.43 -8.86 -14.79
CA PRO A 106 4.74 -9.95 -13.88
C PRO A 106 3.77 -11.11 -14.15
N TYR A 107 4.27 -12.34 -14.02
CA TYR A 107 3.45 -13.54 -14.07
C TYR A 107 3.62 -14.34 -12.78
N PRO A 108 2.53 -14.89 -12.21
CA PRO A 108 2.63 -15.78 -11.05
C PRO A 108 3.49 -17.00 -11.36
N GLN A 109 4.34 -17.39 -10.41
CA GLN A 109 5.19 -18.57 -10.47
C GLN A 109 4.63 -19.68 -9.60
N PHE A 110 4.89 -20.94 -9.95
CA PHE A 110 4.49 -22.08 -9.12
C PHE A 110 5.33 -22.17 -7.85
N TYR A 111 4.69 -22.53 -6.73
CA TYR A 111 5.42 -22.93 -5.52
C TYR A 111 6.28 -24.18 -5.80
N PRO A 112 7.59 -24.14 -5.48
CA PRO A 112 8.45 -25.30 -5.67
C PRO A 112 8.15 -26.39 -4.64
N GLN A 113 8.20 -27.66 -5.08
CA GLN A 113 8.11 -28.80 -4.16
C GLN A 113 9.42 -28.90 -3.36
N ASN A 114 9.35 -28.73 -2.04
CA ASN A 114 10.45 -28.84 -1.07
C ASN A 114 11.45 -27.67 -1.00
N GLN A 115 11.10 -26.47 -1.50
CA GLN A 115 11.91 -25.27 -1.31
C GLN A 115 11.02 -24.10 -0.91
N LYS A 116 11.62 -23.07 -0.29
CA LYS A 116 10.92 -21.80 -0.06
C LYS A 116 10.81 -21.07 -1.42
N PRO A 117 9.64 -20.52 -1.79
CA PRO A 117 9.47 -19.81 -3.05
C PRO A 117 10.38 -18.57 -3.12
N GLY A 118 10.88 -18.24 -4.32
CA GLY A 118 11.44 -16.92 -4.66
C GLY A 118 12.47 -16.32 -3.70
N GLN A 119 13.25 -17.12 -2.98
CA GLN A 119 14.18 -16.61 -1.97
C GLN A 119 15.27 -15.72 -2.60
N ASP A 120 15.79 -16.13 -3.75
CA ASP A 120 16.78 -15.36 -4.53
C ASP A 120 16.24 -13.99 -4.92
N LYS A 121 14.98 -13.92 -5.37
CA LYS A 121 14.29 -12.67 -5.73
C LYS A 121 14.02 -11.80 -4.51
N LEU A 122 13.62 -12.40 -3.39
CA LEU A 122 13.37 -11.69 -2.15
C LEU A 122 14.65 -11.08 -1.58
N GLU A 123 15.76 -11.83 -1.57
CA GLU A 123 17.08 -11.31 -1.17
C GLU A 123 17.58 -10.22 -2.12
N GLY A 124 17.34 -10.37 -3.44
CA GLY A 124 17.63 -9.33 -4.42
C GLY A 124 16.87 -8.03 -4.15
N LEU A 125 15.57 -8.12 -3.84
CA LEU A 125 14.75 -6.98 -3.47
C LEU A 125 15.22 -6.35 -2.14
N LYS A 126 15.57 -7.18 -1.16
CA LYS A 126 16.11 -6.75 0.14
C LYS A 126 17.37 -5.90 -0.05
N GLN A 127 18.30 -6.33 -0.89
CA GLN A 127 19.49 -5.55 -1.23
C GLN A 127 19.15 -4.25 -1.97
N GLN A 128 18.20 -4.30 -2.92
CA GLN A 128 17.75 -3.11 -3.63
C GLN A 128 17.14 -2.05 -2.70
N ILE A 129 16.33 -2.48 -1.72
CA ILE A 129 15.76 -1.60 -0.69
C ILE A 129 16.87 -0.93 0.11
N LYS A 130 17.88 -1.70 0.54
CA LYS A 130 19.02 -1.17 1.28
C LYS A 130 19.74 -0.07 0.50
N ASP A 131 20.13 -0.38 -0.73
CA ASP A 131 20.88 0.55 -1.57
C ASP A 131 20.10 1.85 -1.84
N GLU A 132 18.80 1.74 -2.12
CA GLU A 132 17.95 2.90 -2.42
C GLU A 132 17.63 3.74 -1.18
N ILE A 133 17.33 3.13 -0.02
CA ILE A 133 17.08 3.88 1.22
C ILE A 133 18.33 4.65 1.66
N GLU A 134 19.52 4.02 1.60
CA GLU A 134 20.77 4.68 1.97
C GLU A 134 21.13 5.80 0.98
N LYS A 135 20.85 5.60 -0.31
CA LYS A 135 21.05 6.62 -1.34
C LYS A 135 20.10 7.82 -1.22
N LEU A 136 18.86 7.61 -0.78
CA LEU A 136 17.87 8.68 -0.62
C LEU A 136 18.30 9.72 0.41
N GLN A 137 19.13 9.36 1.40
CA GLN A 137 19.57 10.24 2.48
C GLN A 137 18.39 10.99 3.12
N LEU A 138 17.37 10.22 3.53
CA LEU A 138 16.09 10.73 4.03
C LEU A 138 16.26 11.82 5.10
N LYS A 139 15.58 12.95 4.91
CA LYS A 139 15.53 14.03 5.89
C LYS A 139 14.22 14.01 6.65
N LEU A 140 14.14 14.78 7.73
CA LEU A 140 12.91 14.89 8.51
C LEU A 140 11.69 15.25 7.65
N TYR A 141 11.82 16.16 6.68
CA TYR A 141 10.69 16.53 5.81
C TYR A 141 10.24 15.39 4.88
N ASP A 142 11.13 14.46 4.51
CA ASP A 142 10.77 13.26 3.74
C ASP A 142 10.06 12.26 4.65
N TRP A 143 10.57 12.10 5.89
CA TRP A 143 10.00 11.23 6.91
C TRP A 143 8.61 11.68 7.38
N GLU A 144 8.32 12.97 7.35
CA GLU A 144 7.01 13.55 7.68
C GLU A 144 6.06 13.64 6.46
N ASN A 145 6.49 13.19 5.28
CA ASN A 145 5.70 13.22 4.06
C ASN A 145 5.02 11.88 3.78
N LEU A 146 3.75 11.76 4.19
CA LEU A 146 2.93 10.56 3.99
C LEU A 146 2.92 10.08 2.52
N SER A 147 2.73 10.98 1.55
CA SER A 147 2.65 10.61 0.14
C SER A 147 3.98 10.05 -0.38
N PHE A 148 5.09 10.63 0.07
CA PHE A 148 6.42 10.13 -0.28
C PHE A 148 6.68 8.75 0.33
N LEU A 149 6.37 8.54 1.62
CA LEU A 149 6.54 7.22 2.25
C LEU A 149 5.64 6.16 1.62
N MET A 150 4.37 6.49 1.32
CA MET A 150 3.46 5.58 0.64
C MET A 150 3.96 5.22 -0.76
N MET A 151 4.54 6.16 -1.51
CA MET A 151 5.15 5.87 -2.81
C MET A 151 6.35 4.91 -2.68
N VAL A 152 7.21 5.08 -1.66
CA VAL A 152 8.33 4.16 -1.43
C VAL A 152 7.85 2.77 -1.03
N LEU A 153 6.84 2.70 -0.15
CA LEU A 153 6.20 1.46 0.26
C LEU A 153 5.47 0.78 -0.91
N GLU A 154 4.87 1.53 -1.82
CA GLU A 154 4.24 0.97 -3.02
C GLU A 154 5.29 0.42 -3.97
N LYS A 155 6.40 1.14 -4.17
CA LYS A 155 7.52 0.69 -4.99
C LYS A 155 8.04 -0.68 -4.55
N PHE A 156 8.27 -0.88 -3.26
CA PHE A 156 8.93 -2.09 -2.75
C PHE A 156 7.97 -3.13 -2.14
N GLY A 157 6.80 -2.71 -1.67
CA GLY A 157 5.83 -3.52 -0.93
C GLY A 157 4.74 -4.16 -1.77
N SER A 158 4.67 -3.90 -3.09
CA SER A 158 3.60 -4.41 -3.95
C SER A 158 3.68 -5.91 -4.28
N TYR A 159 4.87 -6.52 -4.17
CA TYR A 159 5.11 -7.93 -4.53
C TYR A 159 5.65 -8.77 -3.37
N ILE A 160 5.51 -8.28 -2.14
CA ILE A 160 5.89 -8.99 -0.92
C ILE A 160 4.74 -8.93 0.08
N SER A 161 4.55 -10.00 0.85
CA SER A 161 3.63 -10.01 1.98
C SER A 161 4.36 -9.65 3.28
N PHE A 162 3.59 -9.39 4.33
CA PHE A 162 4.10 -8.98 5.64
C PHE A 162 3.36 -9.67 6.78
N GLY A 163 4.10 -10.16 7.78
CA GLY A 163 3.54 -10.77 8.97
C GLY A 163 3.10 -12.22 8.75
N GLU A 164 2.00 -12.61 9.39
CA GLU A 164 1.45 -13.97 9.29
C GLU A 164 0.79 -14.21 7.93
N ALA A 165 0.04 -13.23 7.41
CA ALA A 165 -0.62 -13.31 6.11
C ALA A 165 0.40 -13.35 4.97
N ASP A 166 0.25 -14.34 4.08
CA ASP A 166 1.12 -14.52 2.92
C ASP A 166 0.47 -14.07 1.60
N ASP A 167 -0.82 -13.74 1.60
CA ASP A 167 -1.65 -13.41 0.44
C ASP A 167 -2.06 -11.93 0.36
N ILE A 168 -1.56 -11.09 1.27
CA ILE A 168 -1.80 -9.64 1.30
C ILE A 168 -0.49 -8.91 1.06
N ALA A 169 -0.45 -8.02 0.07
CA ALA A 169 0.73 -7.19 -0.20
C ALA A 169 0.98 -6.23 0.97
N LEU A 170 2.25 -5.96 1.29
CA LEU A 170 2.63 -5.01 2.34
C LEU A 170 1.90 -3.68 2.14
N ILE A 171 1.94 -3.12 0.93
CA ILE A 171 1.33 -1.81 0.65
C ILE A 171 -0.18 -1.80 0.88
N ASP A 172 -0.89 -2.87 0.52
CA ASP A 172 -2.33 -2.95 0.74
C ASP A 172 -2.65 -3.00 2.23
N MET A 173 -1.86 -3.76 3.00
CA MET A 173 -1.97 -3.82 4.45
C MET A 173 -1.69 -2.46 5.11
N VAL A 174 -0.64 -1.74 4.66
CA VAL A 174 -0.34 -0.39 5.15
C VAL A 174 -1.48 0.56 4.82
N ARG A 175 -1.96 0.57 3.58
CA ARG A 175 -2.99 1.49 3.09
C ARG A 175 -4.30 1.31 3.83
N VAL A 176 -4.77 0.06 3.98
CA VAL A 176 -6.01 -0.23 4.70
C VAL A 176 -5.86 0.10 6.19
N THR A 177 -4.74 -0.27 6.82
CA THR A 177 -4.52 0.03 8.25
C THR A 177 -4.42 1.54 8.49
N ALA A 178 -3.74 2.28 7.62
CA ALA A 178 -3.66 3.73 7.68
C ALA A 178 -5.04 4.38 7.46
N ALA A 179 -5.85 3.88 6.54
CA ALA A 179 -7.20 4.37 6.28
C ALA A 179 -8.14 4.15 7.48
N VAL A 180 -8.10 2.95 8.08
CA VAL A 180 -8.87 2.65 9.30
C VAL A 180 -8.43 3.53 10.47
N ALA A 181 -7.12 3.67 10.68
CA ALA A 181 -6.58 4.52 11.73
C ALA A 181 -6.96 5.99 11.52
N ALA A 182 -6.87 6.50 10.28
CA ALA A 182 -7.27 7.85 9.90
C ALA A 182 -8.77 8.09 10.15
N ALA A 183 -9.64 7.15 9.76
CA ALA A 183 -11.09 7.25 10.01
C ALA A 183 -11.41 7.29 11.51
N LEU A 184 -10.61 6.61 12.34
CA LEU A 184 -10.73 6.61 13.80
C LEU A 184 -10.07 7.83 14.48
N ALA A 185 -9.36 8.69 13.74
CA ALA A 185 -8.62 9.82 14.32
C ALA A 185 -9.54 10.85 15.01
N HIS A 186 -10.68 11.16 14.37
CA HIS A 186 -11.64 12.15 14.87
C HIS A 186 -12.71 11.56 15.79
N ASN A 187 -12.90 10.24 15.79
CA ASN A 187 -13.90 9.56 16.61
C ASN A 187 -13.42 8.20 17.09
N SER A 188 -12.37 8.22 17.90
CA SER A 188 -11.67 7.02 18.35
C SER A 188 -12.50 6.11 19.28
N ALA A 189 -13.60 6.64 19.83
CA ALA A 189 -14.58 5.92 20.63
C ALA A 189 -15.68 5.24 19.79
N SER A 190 -15.79 5.54 18.49
CA SER A 190 -16.76 4.88 17.60
C SER A 190 -16.28 3.50 17.19
N ASP A 191 -17.15 2.50 17.30
CA ASP A 191 -16.93 1.15 16.76
C ASP A 191 -17.46 0.99 15.32
N ASN A 192 -18.01 2.06 14.75
CA ASN A 192 -18.61 2.05 13.42
C ASN A 192 -17.71 2.75 12.40
N LEU A 193 -17.41 2.05 11.31
CA LEU A 193 -16.83 2.57 10.09
C LEU A 193 -17.89 2.61 8.99
N SER A 194 -17.79 3.57 8.09
CA SER A 194 -18.69 3.68 6.92
C SER A 194 -17.92 3.35 5.65
N LEU A 195 -18.48 2.45 4.84
CA LEU A 195 -18.00 2.21 3.49
C LEU A 195 -18.74 3.16 2.54
N ILE A 196 -17.99 4.04 1.88
CA ILE A 196 -18.52 4.98 0.90
C ILE A 196 -18.17 4.46 -0.49
N ALA A 197 -19.18 4.22 -1.32
CA ALA A 197 -19.03 3.80 -2.71
C ALA A 197 -19.79 4.77 -3.63
N GLY A 198 -19.21 5.06 -4.79
CA GLY A 198 -19.80 5.91 -5.82
C GLY A 198 -19.65 5.28 -7.19
N ASP A 199 -20.66 5.46 -8.05
CA ASP A 199 -20.65 5.03 -9.45
C ASP A 199 -21.06 6.19 -10.35
N LEU A 200 -20.37 6.34 -11.49
CA LEU A 200 -20.66 7.36 -12.48
C LEU A 200 -21.44 6.75 -13.64
N SER A 201 -22.75 6.94 -13.63
CA SER A 201 -23.64 6.44 -14.68
C SER A 201 -23.49 7.22 -16.00
N GLY A 202 -23.70 6.53 -17.13
CA GLY A 202 -23.77 7.18 -18.46
C GLY A 202 -22.42 7.41 -19.15
N ILE A 203 -21.32 6.85 -18.63
CA ILE A 203 -19.97 6.96 -19.20
C ILE A 203 -19.94 6.64 -20.71
N GLN A 204 -20.54 5.51 -21.13
CA GLN A 204 -20.55 5.12 -22.55
C GLN A 204 -21.23 6.17 -23.43
N LYS A 205 -22.39 6.66 -23.01
CA LYS A 205 -23.13 7.70 -23.74
C LYS A 205 -22.30 8.98 -23.84
N PHE A 206 -21.63 9.39 -22.77
CA PHE A 206 -20.76 10.56 -22.77
C PHE A 206 -19.57 10.40 -23.73
N ILE A 207 -18.86 9.26 -23.66
CA ILE A 207 -17.65 9.00 -24.44
C ILE A 207 -17.96 8.93 -25.93
N TYR A 208 -19.02 8.22 -26.34
CA TYR A 208 -19.27 7.90 -27.75
C TYR A 208 -20.19 8.87 -28.50
N THR A 209 -20.72 9.92 -27.86
CA THR A 209 -21.51 10.96 -28.54
C THR A 209 -20.59 11.96 -29.27
N ILE A 210 -19.83 11.49 -30.26
CA ILE A 210 -18.80 12.27 -30.99
C ILE A 210 -19.20 12.55 -32.44
N SER A 211 -18.82 13.73 -32.96
CA SER A 211 -18.90 14.06 -34.38
C SER A 211 -17.77 13.38 -35.17
N SER A 212 -17.93 13.23 -36.49
CA SER A 212 -16.98 12.52 -37.37
C SER A 212 -15.60 13.19 -37.45
N ASP A 213 -15.54 14.51 -37.43
CA ASP A 213 -14.26 15.23 -37.43
C ASP A 213 -13.60 15.20 -36.04
N GLY A 214 -12.30 14.91 -36.00
CA GLY A 214 -11.52 14.85 -34.75
C GLY A 214 -11.94 13.74 -33.77
N ALA A 215 -12.71 12.75 -34.20
CA ALA A 215 -13.33 11.72 -33.36
C ALA A 215 -12.39 11.07 -32.33
N LEU A 216 -11.20 10.61 -32.75
CA LEU A 216 -10.23 9.96 -31.85
C LEU A 216 -9.64 10.90 -30.78
N LYS A 217 -9.43 12.17 -31.13
CA LYS A 217 -8.95 13.19 -30.17
C LYS A 217 -10.03 13.49 -29.14
N SER A 218 -11.27 13.67 -29.61
CA SER A 218 -12.44 13.90 -28.75
C SER A 218 -12.68 12.73 -27.81
N LEU A 219 -12.59 11.49 -28.31
CA LEU A 219 -12.71 10.27 -27.51
C LEU A 219 -11.70 10.24 -26.37
N ARG A 220 -10.40 10.42 -26.67
CA ARG A 220 -9.32 10.44 -25.66
C ARG A 220 -9.53 11.56 -24.64
N ALA A 221 -9.88 12.76 -25.10
CA ALA A 221 -10.13 13.90 -24.21
C ALA A 221 -11.29 13.65 -23.26
N ARG A 222 -12.37 13.01 -23.74
CA ARG A 222 -13.54 12.68 -22.91
C ARG A 222 -13.25 11.56 -21.91
N SER A 223 -12.50 10.52 -22.30
CA SER A 223 -12.06 9.48 -21.35
C SER A 223 -11.22 10.09 -20.22
N PHE A 224 -10.24 10.92 -20.57
CA PHE A 224 -9.39 11.61 -19.58
C PHE A 224 -10.19 12.59 -18.71
N TYR A 225 -11.17 13.30 -19.29
CA TYR A 225 -12.04 14.19 -18.54
C TYR A 225 -12.83 13.46 -17.45
N LEU A 226 -13.37 12.27 -17.74
CA LEU A 226 -14.09 11.47 -16.74
C LEU A 226 -13.18 11.01 -15.59
N GLU A 227 -11.93 10.68 -15.88
CA GLU A 227 -10.92 10.35 -14.88
C GLU A 227 -10.66 11.55 -13.96
N LEU A 228 -10.42 12.74 -14.53
CA LEU A 228 -10.23 13.97 -13.75
C LEU A 228 -11.45 14.33 -12.89
N VAL A 229 -12.66 14.21 -13.42
CA VAL A 229 -13.90 14.46 -12.66
C VAL A 229 -14.03 13.49 -11.50
N THR A 230 -13.71 12.21 -11.71
CA THR A 230 -13.77 11.19 -10.66
C THR A 230 -12.74 11.46 -9.56
N GLU A 231 -11.50 11.76 -9.93
CA GLU A 231 -10.43 12.12 -8.99
C GLU A 231 -10.78 13.39 -8.19
N GLU A 232 -11.33 14.42 -8.82
CA GLU A 232 -11.74 15.65 -8.14
C GLU A 232 -12.89 15.42 -7.14
N ILE A 233 -13.88 14.59 -7.51
CA ILE A 233 -14.97 14.22 -6.58
C ILE A 233 -14.40 13.48 -5.36
N VAL A 234 -13.51 12.52 -5.57
CA VAL A 234 -12.85 11.79 -4.47
C VAL A 234 -12.04 12.74 -3.59
N GLN A 235 -11.25 13.64 -4.19
CA GLN A 235 -10.45 14.61 -3.45
C GLN A 235 -11.33 15.54 -2.57
N GLN A 236 -12.44 16.04 -3.11
CA GLN A 236 -13.37 16.87 -2.33
C GLN A 236 -14.02 16.11 -1.18
N ILE A 237 -14.29 14.81 -1.34
CA ILE A 237 -14.81 13.98 -0.25
C ILE A 237 -13.75 13.81 0.84
N LEU A 238 -12.52 13.47 0.46
CA LEU A 238 -11.40 13.32 1.40
C LEU A 238 -11.12 14.61 2.17
N ASP A 239 -11.05 15.75 1.48
CA ASP A 239 -10.80 17.07 2.10
C ASP A 239 -11.91 17.46 3.09
N ARG A 240 -13.18 17.22 2.73
CA ARG A 240 -14.33 17.52 3.62
C ARG A 240 -14.38 16.62 4.85
N LEU A 241 -13.84 15.41 4.75
CA LEU A 241 -13.78 14.44 5.84
C LEU A 241 -12.46 14.51 6.63
N ASP A 242 -11.53 15.40 6.24
CA ASP A 242 -10.15 15.48 6.77
C ASP A 242 -9.42 14.12 6.70
N LEU A 243 -9.55 13.40 5.59
CA LEU A 243 -8.93 12.09 5.38
C LEU A 243 -7.76 12.17 4.38
N PRO A 244 -6.65 11.43 4.62
CA PRO A 244 -5.58 11.30 3.64
C PRO A 244 -5.98 10.33 2.50
N ARG A 245 -5.23 10.40 1.40
CA ARG A 245 -5.27 9.43 0.30
C ARG A 245 -4.46 8.17 0.61
#